data_AF-A0A8J7UWX6-F1
#
_entry.id   AF-A0A8J7UWX6-F1
#
_cell.length_a   1.000
_cell.length_b   1.000
_cell.length_c   1.000
_cell.angle_alpha   90.00
_cell.angle_beta   90.00
_cell.angle_gamma   90.00
#
_symmetry.space_group_name_H-M   'P 1'
#
loop_
_entity.id
_entity.type
_entity.pdbx_description
1 polymer ?
#
loop_
_entity_poly.entity_id
_entity_poly.type
_entity_poly.pdbx_seq_one_letter_code
_entity_poly.pdbx_strand_id
1 'polypeptide(L)' 'MWEVRIQSGSNIFRLLGFWYKGKIIILTNGFTKKSQKTPKNEILIAEQRKTDFLSRKGDNQ' A
#
# COMPACT_ATOMS: atom_id res chain seq x y z
N MET A 1 -4.83 -6.72 2.97
CA MET A 1 -3.87 -5.65 2.61
C MET A 1 -2.93 -5.46 3.79
N TRP A 2 -1.68 -5.06 3.56
CA TRP A 2 -0.66 -4.92 4.60
C TRP A 2 -0.25 -3.45 4.75
N GLU A 3 0.08 -3.05 5.97
CA GLU A 3 0.61 -1.72 6.29
C GLU A 3 2.04 -1.85 6.81
N VAL A 4 2.96 -1.06 6.25
CA VAL A 4 4.33 -0.89 6.75
C VAL A 4 4.42 0.49 7.39
N ARG A 5 4.81 0.52 8.67
CA ARG A 5 5.05 1.75 9.41
C ARG A 5 6.52 2.10 9.37
N ILE A 6 6.83 3.31 8.88
CA ILE A 6 8.19 3.84 8.84
C ILE A 6 8.23 5.09 9.72
N GLN A 7 9.26 5.20 10.56
CA GLN A 7 9.53 6.41 11.33
C GLN A 7 10.84 7.03 10.83
N SER A 8 10.79 8.32 10.50
CA SER A 8 11.95 9.10 10.10
C SER A 8 11.94 10.41 10.90
N GLY A 9 12.83 10.51 11.88
CA GLY A 9 12.80 11.57 12.89
C GLY A 9 11.45 11.63 13.61
N SER A 10 10.84 12.82 13.64
CA SER A 10 9.51 13.05 14.21
C SER A 10 8.36 12.70 13.26
N ASN A 11 8.64 12.38 12.00
CA ASN A 11 7.63 12.04 11.02
C ASN A 11 7.39 10.53 11.00
N ILE A 12 6.12 10.13 10.96
CA ILE A 12 5.71 8.74 10.79
C ILE A 12 5.01 8.63 9.45
N PHE A 13 5.39 7.62 8.66
CA PHE A 13 4.78 7.29 7.39
C PHE A 13 4.11 5.91 7.48
N ARG A 14 3.01 5.77 6.76
CA ARG A 14 2.32 4.50 6.57
C ARG A 14 2.33 4.19 5.09
N LEU A 15 2.89 3.05 4.73
CA LEU A 15 2.88 2.52 3.39
C LEU A 15 1.86 1.38 3.32
N LEU A 16 0.94 1.44 2.37
CA LEU A 16 0.00 0.38 2.07
C LEU A 16 0.54 -0.46 0.93
N GLY A 17 0.38 -1.78 1.06
CA GLY A 17 0.86 -2.73 0.06
C GLY A 17 0.24 -4.11 0.19
N PHE A 18 0.75 -5.02 -0.63
CA PHE A 18 0.31 -6.42 -0.66
C PHE A 18 1.46 -7.36 -1.00
N TRP A 19 1.32 -8.62 -0.59
CA TRP A 19 2.23 -9.68 -1.00
C TRP A 19 1.95 -10.08 -2.44
N TYR A 20 3.02 -10.17 -3.22
CA TYR A 20 3.06 -10.72 -4.55
C TYR A 20 3.91 -12.00 -4.53
N LYS A 21 3.32 -13.10 -5.04
CA LYS A 21 3.95 -14.43 -5.10
C LYS A 21 4.56 -14.91 -3.76
N GLY A 22 3.98 -14.49 -2.63
CA GLY A 22 4.35 -14.90 -1.28
C GLY A 22 5.76 -14.51 -0.80
N LYS A 23 6.56 -13.84 -1.63
CA LYS A 23 7.97 -13.50 -1.35
C LYS A 23 8.27 -12.02 -1.50
N ILE A 24 7.44 -11.28 -2.23
CA ILE A 24 7.67 -9.87 -2.56
C ILE A 24 6.56 -9.04 -1.94
N ILE A 25 6.90 -7.93 -1.29
CA ILE A 25 5.92 -6.92 -0.87
C ILE A 25 5.95 -5.79 -1.89
N ILE A 26 4.80 -5.51 -2.50
CA ILE A 26 4.61 -4.35 -3.38
C ILE A 26 3.91 -3.26 -2.57
N LEU A 27 4.59 -2.12 -2.40
CA LEU A 27 4.07 -0.93 -1.72
C LEU A 27 3.49 0.01 -2.77
N THR A 28 2.17 0.19 -2.75
CA THR A 28 1.45 0.94 -3.78
C THR A 28 1.16 2.36 -3.37
N ASN A 29 1.11 2.64 -2.08
CA ASN A 29 0.69 3.95 -1.61
C ASN A 29 1.34 4.31 -0.28
N GLY A 30 1.62 5.59 -0.05
CA GLY A 30 2.31 6.06 1.13
C GLY A 30 1.82 7.42 1.59
N PHE A 31 1.45 7.54 2.86
CA PHE A 31 0.97 8.79 3.42
C PHE A 31 1.64 9.10 4.77
N THR A 32 1.82 10.38 5.05
CA THR A 32 2.32 10.82 6.35
C THR A 32 1.21 10.67 7.38
N LYS A 33 1.54 10.15 8.57
CA LYS A 33 0.67 10.06 9.74
C LYS A 33 0.45 11.46 10.33
N LYS A 34 -0.25 12.31 9.57
CA LYS A 34 -0.88 13.53 10.06
C LYS A 34 -2.32 13.25 10.49
N SER A 35 -2.97 12.22 9.94
CA SER A 35 -4.28 11.73 10.39
C SER A 35 -4.18 10.40 11.13
N GLN A 36 -4.94 10.26 12.22
CA GLN A 36 -4.96 9.05 13.04
C GLN A 36 -5.56 7.86 12.27
N LYS A 37 -6.62 8.12 11.50
CA LYS A 37 -7.30 7.14 10.64
C LYS A 37 -6.66 7.12 9.26
N THR A 38 -6.50 5.91 8.71
CA THR A 38 -6.22 5.70 7.29
C THR A 38 -7.40 6.24 6.49
N PRO A 39 -7.21 7.24 5.63
CA PRO A 39 -8.31 7.77 4.83
C PRO A 39 -8.82 6.66 3.91
N LYS A 40 -10.15 6.48 3.84
CA LYS A 40 -10.77 5.46 2.98
C LYS A 40 -10.32 5.58 1.52
N ASN A 41 -10.06 6.81 1.08
CA ASN A 41 -9.55 7.10 -0.25
C ASN A 41 -8.17 6.45 -0.52
N GLU A 42 -7.25 6.47 0.45
CA GLU A 42 -5.92 5.88 0.29
C GLU A 42 -5.99 4.35 0.15
N ILE A 43 -6.98 3.73 0.80
CA ILE A 43 -7.25 2.28 0.70
C ILE A 43 -7.80 1.96 -0.70
N LEU A 44 -8.81 2.71 -1.16
CA LEU A 44 -9.39 2.55 -2.50
C LEU A 44 -8.32 2.70 -3.59
N ILE A 45 -7.45 3.70 -3.48
CA ILE A 45 -6.33 3.91 -4.41
C ILE A 45 -5.37 2.71 -4.36
N ALA A 46 -5.04 2.20 -3.18
CA ALA A 46 -4.15 1.05 -3.05
C ALA A 46 -4.76 -0.23 -3.65
N GLU A 47 -6.07 -0.44 -3.53
CA GLU A 47 -6.80 -1.56 -4.15
C GLU A 47 -6.82 -1.43 -5.67
N GLN A 48 -7.15 -0.25 -6.20
CA GLN A 48 -7.16 0.00 -7.64
C GLN A 48 -5.77 -0.24 -8.25
N ARG A 49 -4.71 0.25 -7.59
CA ARG A 49 -3.31 0.02 -8.00
C ARG A 49 -2.92 -1.45 -7.95
N LYS A 50 -3.42 -2.21 -6.97
CA LYS A 50 -3.20 -3.67 -6.91
C LYS A 50 -3.82 -4.36 -8.13
N THR A 51 -5.07 -4.04 -8.45
CA THR A 51 -5.78 -4.64 -9.58
C THR A 51 -5.07 -4.32 -10.91
N ASP A 52 -4.67 -3.06 -11.12
CA ASP A 52 -3.89 -2.65 -12.30
C ASP A 52 -2.52 -3.35 -12.37
N PHE A 53 -1.84 -3.54 -11.24
CA PHE A 53 -0.57 -4.26 -11.21
C PHE A 53 -0.74 -5.74 -11.63
N LEU A 54 -1.78 -6.41 -11.12
CA LEU A 54 -2.05 -7.82 -11.43
C LEU A 54 -2.46 -8.01 -12.89
N SER A 55 -3.31 -7.14 -13.43
CA SER A 55 -3.73 -7.21 -14.83
C SER A 55 -2.56 -7.01 -15.80
N ARG A 56 -1.66 -6.06 -15.53
CA ARG A 56 -0.45 -5.82 -16.34
C ARG A 56 0.54 -6.98 -16.29
N LYS A 57 0.61 -7.70 -15.17
CA LYS A 57 1.50 -8.85 -15.03
C LYS A 57 0.96 -10.11 -15.69
N GLY A 58 -0.27 -10.08 -16.24
CA GLY A 58 -0.94 -11.27 -16.75
C GLY A 58 -1.30 -12.27 -15.64
N ASP A 59 -1.07 -11.90 -14.37
CA ASP A 59 -1.48 -12.65 -13.21
C ASP A 59 -2.91 -12.20 -12.87
N ASN A 60 -3.85 -12.41 -13.80
CA ASN A 60 -5.26 -12.45 -13.44
C ASN A 60 -5.41 -13.71 -12.58
N GLN A 61 -5.59 -13.48 -11.28
CA GLN A 61 -5.73 -14.54 -10.28
C GLN A 61 -6.87 -15.49 -10.62
#